data_AF-A0A0J8GVU1-F1
#
_entry.id   AF-A0A0J8GVU1-F1
#
_cell.length_a   1.000
_cell.length_b   1.000
_cell.length_c   1.000
_cell.angle_alpha   90.00
_cell.angle_beta   90.00
_cell.angle_gamma   90.00
#
_symmetry.space_group_name_H-M   'P 1'
#
loop_
_entity.id
_entity.type
_entity.pdbx_description
1 polymer ?
#
loop_
_entity_poly.entity_id
_entity_poly.type
_entity_poly.pdbx_seq_one_letter_code
_entity_poly.pdbx_strand_id
1 'polypeptide(L)'
;MANGIDSDFAYQSADDEIDLRELWSIIWAGRIKIIAITAIFAIASVIYALSLPNMYKSEMILAPAQTDNKGGMGALAAQYGGLAAMAGINLGGGDNSRIDQAVELMKSWPFLEAFWQQHNLKPQIMAVKGWDKKNNRLIYDTDIYNPETKAWAMEVDEGEEPEPTSYETYKELSKMLSISHDAKSGMLTIAIEHYSPPIAFKWVGLLKEEINSFYQQQDMQEAHKNINYLKAKIAETNITEMQSVFYNMIESQTKTLMLAEVSEQYLIKTIVPAKVPEKKSKPKRALFCVLGVMLGGMFSIAFVLVRHFVKNIE
;
A
#
# COMPACT_ATOMS: atom_id res chain seq x y z
N MET A 1 -70.17 40.36 45.69
CA MET A 1 -68.92 40.99 46.15
C MET A 1 -67.79 40.24 45.49
N ALA A 2 -67.02 40.94 44.68
CA ALA A 2 -65.86 40.43 43.96
C ALA A 2 -64.77 39.97 44.94
N ASN A 3 -64.03 38.93 44.56
CA ASN A 3 -62.62 38.79 44.86
C ASN A 3 -62.04 37.78 43.86
N GLY A 4 -61.29 38.31 42.89
CA GLY A 4 -60.51 37.51 41.97
C GLY A 4 -59.34 36.85 42.66
N ILE A 5 -58.92 35.72 42.12
CA ILE A 5 -57.53 35.28 42.18
C ILE A 5 -57.24 34.72 40.78
N ASP A 6 -56.66 35.58 39.95
CA ASP A 6 -55.84 35.15 38.83
C ASP A 6 -54.70 34.30 39.40
N SER A 7 -54.75 32.99 39.18
CA SER A 7 -53.57 32.16 39.38
C SER A 7 -52.70 32.31 38.13
N ASP A 8 -51.88 33.35 38.14
CA ASP A 8 -50.81 33.58 37.18
C ASP A 8 -49.98 32.31 36.99
N PHE A 9 -49.85 31.91 35.73
CA PHE A 9 -48.84 30.99 35.25
C PHE A 9 -47.46 31.61 35.48
N ALA A 10 -46.78 31.24 36.56
CA ALA A 10 -45.35 31.40 36.67
C ALA A 10 -44.70 30.02 36.49
N TYR A 11 -44.57 29.57 35.25
CA TYR A 11 -43.51 28.62 34.92
C TYR A 11 -42.19 29.36 35.17
N GLN A 12 -41.61 29.11 36.34
CA GLN A 12 -40.25 29.50 36.63
C GLN A 12 -39.33 28.58 35.82
N SER A 13 -39.25 28.84 34.51
CA SER A 13 -38.10 28.46 33.71
C SER A 13 -36.95 29.29 34.26
N ALA A 14 -36.28 28.77 35.29
CA ALA A 14 -34.90 29.12 35.51
C ALA A 14 -34.21 28.76 34.20
N ASP A 15 -33.93 29.78 33.40
CA ASP A 15 -33.02 29.69 32.27
C ASP A 15 -31.70 29.20 32.86
N ASP A 16 -31.51 27.89 32.83
CA ASP A 16 -30.24 27.19 32.96
C ASP A 16 -29.44 27.49 31.68
N GLU A 17 -29.34 28.78 31.34
CA GLU A 17 -28.53 29.27 30.24
C GLU A 17 -27.08 29.19 30.69
N ILE A 18 -26.33 28.30 30.04
CA ILE A 18 -24.89 28.19 30.23
C ILE A 18 -24.26 29.54 29.84
N ASP A 19 -23.91 30.38 30.82
CA ASP A 19 -23.25 31.66 30.55
C ASP A 19 -21.81 31.40 30.07
N LEU A 20 -21.57 31.73 28.79
CA LEU A 20 -20.26 31.60 28.16
C LEU A 20 -19.17 32.39 28.89
N ARG A 21 -19.53 33.48 29.58
CA ARG A 21 -18.60 34.30 30.37
C ARG A 21 -18.13 33.55 31.62
N GLU A 22 -19.02 32.80 32.26
CA GLU A 22 -18.68 31.99 33.43
C GLU A 22 -17.68 30.89 33.02
N LEU A 23 -17.97 30.17 31.93
CA LEU A 23 -17.05 29.16 31.37
C LEU A 23 -15.66 29.72 31.08
N TRP A 24 -15.58 30.92 30.49
CA TRP A 24 -14.30 31.57 30.24
C TRP A 24 -13.53 31.87 31.54
N SER A 25 -14.22 32.37 32.57
CA SER A 25 -13.61 32.68 33.86
C SER A 25 -13.05 31.43 34.56
N ILE A 26 -13.77 30.30 34.48
CA ILE A 26 -13.37 29.01 35.05
C ILE A 26 -12.10 28.49 34.37
N ILE A 27 -12.08 28.53 33.03
CA ILE A 27 -10.92 28.14 32.22
C ILE A 27 -9.71 29.01 32.58
N TRP A 28 -9.90 30.33 32.70
CA TRP A 28 -8.82 31.26 33.02
C TRP A 28 -8.27 31.05 34.44
N ALA A 29 -9.13 30.77 35.41
CA ALA A 29 -8.72 30.41 36.78
C ALA A 29 -7.92 29.10 36.82
N GLY A 30 -8.27 28.14 35.95
CA GLY A 30 -7.59 26.86 35.79
C GLY A 30 -6.30 26.88 34.96
N ARG A 31 -5.86 28.04 34.43
CA ARG A 31 -4.77 28.14 33.44
C ARG A 31 -3.48 27.39 33.80
N ILE A 32 -3.06 27.39 35.07
CA ILE A 32 -1.84 26.68 35.50
C ILE A 32 -2.02 25.16 35.38
N LYS A 33 -3.21 24.64 35.75
CA LYS A 33 -3.52 23.20 35.62
C LYS A 33 -3.61 22.81 34.14
N ILE A 34 -4.23 23.66 33.32
CA ILE A 34 -4.32 23.48 31.86
C ILE A 34 -2.91 23.38 31.26
N ILE A 35 -2.04 24.35 31.56
CA ILE A 35 -0.65 24.38 31.08
C ILE A 35 0.12 23.15 31.58
N ALA A 36 0.01 22.80 32.86
CA ALA A 36 0.74 21.66 33.43
C ALA A 36 0.33 20.32 32.79
N ILE A 37 -0.98 20.06 32.66
CA ILE A 37 -1.50 18.83 32.03
C ILE A 37 -1.11 18.80 30.55
N THR A 38 -1.31 19.91 29.83
CA THR A 38 -0.93 19.99 28.41
C THR A 38 0.56 19.77 28.21
N ALA A 39 1.41 20.31 29.09
CA ALA A 39 2.86 20.10 29.05
C ALA A 39 3.26 18.64 29.25
N ILE A 40 2.59 17.91 30.16
CA ILE A 40 2.82 16.46 30.36
C ILE A 40 2.50 15.69 29.08
N PHE A 41 1.34 15.94 28.46
CA PHE A 41 0.95 15.33 27.20
C PHE A 41 1.92 15.69 26.07
N ALA A 42 2.37 16.94 26.00
CA ALA A 42 3.36 17.38 25.03
C ALA A 42 4.68 16.61 25.20
N ILE A 43 5.21 16.52 26.41
CA ILE A 43 6.45 15.79 26.71
C ILE A 43 6.29 14.30 26.36
N ALA A 44 5.19 13.66 26.79
CA ALA A 44 4.90 12.27 26.47
C ALA A 44 4.84 12.02 24.95
N SER A 45 4.20 12.92 24.20
CA SER A 45 4.10 12.81 22.74
C SER A 45 5.46 12.94 22.05
N VAL A 46 6.35 13.82 22.55
CA VAL A 46 7.71 13.97 22.03
C VAL A 46 8.52 12.71 22.29
N ILE A 47 8.46 12.16 23.51
CA ILE A 47 9.16 10.91 23.87
C ILE A 47 8.70 9.77 22.97
N TYR A 48 7.39 9.61 22.79
CA TYR A 48 6.82 8.59 21.91
C TYR A 48 7.22 8.79 20.44
N ALA A 49 7.17 10.02 19.93
CA ALA A 49 7.56 10.31 18.55
C ALA A 49 9.05 10.02 18.28
N LEU A 50 9.90 10.19 19.30
CA LEU A 50 11.34 9.92 19.23
C LEU A 50 11.68 8.43 19.35
N SER A 51 10.89 7.64 20.09
CA SER A 51 11.09 6.19 20.23
C SER A 51 10.79 5.43 18.95
N LEU A 52 9.90 5.94 18.10
CA LEU A 52 9.56 5.29 16.84
C LEU A 52 10.73 5.33 15.83
N PRO A 53 11.12 4.17 15.27
CA PRO A 53 12.19 4.06 14.30
C PRO A 53 11.86 4.78 12.98
N ASN A 54 12.90 5.17 12.25
CA ASN A 54 12.74 5.85 10.96
C ASN A 54 12.54 4.82 9.85
N MET A 55 11.58 5.09 8.97
CA MET A 55 11.31 4.32 7.76
C MET A 55 11.62 5.16 6.53
N TYR A 56 12.10 4.52 5.47
CA TYR A 56 12.47 5.16 4.24
C TYR A 56 11.72 4.53 3.07
N LYS A 57 11.21 5.38 2.19
CA LYS A 57 10.42 4.98 1.03
C LYS A 57 11.26 5.11 -0.23
N SER A 58 11.40 4.02 -0.98
CA SER A 58 11.89 4.05 -2.35
C SER A 58 10.72 3.79 -3.29
N GLU A 59 10.67 4.49 -4.42
CA GLU A 59 9.59 4.36 -5.40
C GLU A 59 10.11 4.42 -6.83
N MET A 60 9.42 3.74 -7.74
CA MET A 60 9.71 3.69 -9.18
C MET A 60 8.41 3.94 -9.95
N ILE A 61 8.50 4.66 -11.06
CA ILE A 61 7.38 4.89 -11.98
C ILE A 61 7.64 4.13 -13.27
N LEU A 62 6.65 3.36 -13.67
CA LEU A 62 6.67 2.39 -14.73
C LEU A 62 5.55 2.70 -15.72
N ALA A 63 5.78 2.39 -16.99
CA ALA A 63 4.76 2.44 -18.04
C ALA A 63 4.57 1.03 -18.61
N PRO A 64 3.43 0.76 -19.25
CA PRO A 64 3.26 -0.47 -20.02
C PRO A 64 4.36 -0.54 -21.07
N ALA A 65 5.01 -1.69 -21.17
CA ALA A 65 5.81 -2.00 -22.33
C ALA A 65 4.84 -2.07 -23.51
N GLN A 66 5.10 -1.29 -24.56
CA GLN A 66 4.23 -1.33 -25.73
C GLN A 66 4.39 -2.72 -26.37
N THR A 67 3.39 -3.57 -26.25
CA THR A 67 3.27 -4.72 -27.14
C THR A 67 2.89 -4.16 -28.50
N ASP A 68 3.78 -4.25 -29.49
CA ASP A 68 3.50 -3.92 -30.90
C ASP A 68 2.48 -4.89 -31.55
N ASN A 69 1.54 -5.44 -30.77
CA ASN A 69 0.42 -6.29 -31.21
C ASN A 69 -0.63 -5.54 -32.08
N LYS A 70 -0.26 -4.39 -32.66
CA LYS A 70 -0.99 -3.72 -33.73
C LYS A 70 -1.05 -4.53 -35.04
N GLY A 71 -0.38 -5.68 -35.13
CA GLY A 71 -0.18 -6.42 -36.38
C GLY A 71 -1.34 -7.27 -36.92
N GLY A 72 -2.41 -7.55 -36.17
CA GLY A 72 -3.50 -8.41 -36.67
C GLY A 72 -4.89 -8.10 -36.10
N MET A 73 -5.01 -8.05 -34.78
CA MET A 73 -6.28 -7.72 -34.11
C MET A 73 -6.61 -6.23 -34.18
N GLY A 74 -5.58 -5.36 -34.21
CA GLY A 74 -5.74 -3.91 -34.39
C GLY A 74 -6.31 -3.52 -35.76
N ALA A 75 -6.06 -4.32 -36.81
CA ALA A 75 -6.63 -4.10 -38.15
C ALA A 75 -8.13 -4.46 -38.20
N LEU A 76 -8.53 -5.56 -37.55
CA LEU A 76 -9.93 -5.93 -37.36
C LEU A 76 -10.68 -4.92 -36.48
N ALA A 77 -10.06 -4.48 -35.37
CA ALA A 77 -10.60 -3.43 -34.52
C ALA A 77 -10.65 -2.06 -35.22
N ALA A 78 -9.76 -1.74 -36.16
CA ALA A 78 -9.85 -0.54 -36.97
C ALA A 78 -11.00 -0.61 -38.00
N GLN A 79 -11.25 -1.80 -38.56
CA GLN A 79 -12.32 -2.04 -39.54
C GLN A 79 -13.73 -2.09 -38.91
N TYR A 80 -13.85 -2.57 -37.67
CA TYR A 80 -15.13 -2.75 -36.96
C TYR A 80 -15.31 -1.88 -35.70
N GLY A 81 -14.27 -1.17 -35.25
CA GLY A 81 -14.27 -0.35 -34.04
C GLY A 81 -15.19 0.87 -34.11
N GLY A 82 -15.49 1.35 -35.32
CA GLY A 82 -16.51 2.39 -35.53
C GLY A 82 -17.91 1.97 -35.10
N LEU A 83 -18.23 0.66 -35.14
CA LEU A 83 -19.54 0.12 -34.74
C LEU A 83 -19.59 -0.16 -33.23
N ALA A 84 -18.47 -0.59 -32.63
CA ALA A 84 -18.38 -0.83 -31.19
C ALA A 84 -18.42 0.46 -30.36
N ALA A 85 -17.79 1.54 -30.86
CA ALA A 85 -17.87 2.87 -30.24
C ALA A 85 -19.30 3.44 -30.28
N MET A 86 -20.08 3.15 -31.33
CA MET A 86 -21.49 3.54 -31.42
C MET A 86 -22.40 2.74 -30.48
N ALA A 87 -22.01 1.52 -30.08
CA ALA A 87 -22.71 0.72 -29.08
C ALA A 87 -22.29 1.04 -27.63
N GLY A 88 -21.41 2.04 -27.42
CA GLY A 88 -20.96 2.46 -26.09
C GLY A 88 -19.88 1.57 -25.47
N ILE A 89 -19.28 0.66 -26.24
CA ILE A 89 -18.26 -0.28 -25.74
C ILE A 89 -16.88 0.28 -26.07
N ASN A 90 -16.19 0.81 -25.07
CA ASN A 90 -14.85 1.36 -25.23
C ASN A 90 -13.80 0.24 -25.33
N LEU A 91 -13.41 -0.12 -26.54
CA LEU A 91 -12.37 -1.12 -26.83
C LEU A 91 -10.93 -0.59 -26.71
N GLY A 92 -10.73 0.65 -26.25
CA GLY A 92 -9.41 1.29 -26.08
C GLY A 92 -8.65 0.92 -24.79
N GLY A 93 -8.99 -0.17 -24.10
CA GLY A 93 -8.53 -0.47 -22.73
C GLY A 93 -7.69 -1.73 -22.52
N GLY A 94 -7.20 -2.37 -23.59
CA GLY A 94 -6.51 -3.67 -23.50
C GLY A 94 -5.25 -3.65 -22.62
N ASP A 95 -4.38 -2.65 -22.78
CA ASP A 95 -3.13 -2.56 -22.02
C ASP A 95 -3.37 -2.21 -20.54
N ASN A 96 -4.35 -1.34 -20.25
CA ASN A 96 -4.70 -0.99 -18.87
C ASN A 96 -5.19 -2.22 -18.09
N SER A 97 -5.98 -3.10 -18.71
CA SER A 97 -6.48 -4.32 -18.05
C SER A 97 -5.35 -5.27 -17.65
N ARG A 98 -4.32 -5.43 -18.49
CA ARG A 98 -3.19 -6.30 -18.17
C ARG A 98 -2.33 -5.73 -17.04
N ILE A 99 -2.16 -4.41 -17.00
CA ILE A 99 -1.48 -3.72 -15.90
C ILE A 99 -2.30 -3.80 -14.62
N ASP A 100 -3.62 -3.66 -14.68
CA ASP A 100 -4.51 -3.83 -13.52
C ASP A 100 -4.42 -5.26 -12.97
N GLN A 101 -4.40 -6.28 -13.84
CA GLN A 101 -4.17 -7.67 -13.42
C GLN A 101 -2.80 -7.85 -12.76
N ALA A 102 -1.75 -7.23 -13.31
CA ALA A 102 -0.41 -7.28 -12.73
C ALA A 102 -0.37 -6.61 -11.35
N VAL A 103 -1.06 -5.48 -11.17
CA VAL A 103 -1.19 -4.80 -9.87
C VAL A 103 -1.83 -5.72 -8.84
N GLU A 104 -2.93 -6.39 -9.18
CA GLU A 104 -3.61 -7.30 -8.28
C GLU A 104 -2.77 -8.56 -7.99
N LEU A 105 -2.09 -9.11 -9.00
CA LEU A 105 -1.17 -10.22 -8.83
C LEU A 105 -0.03 -9.85 -7.87
N MET A 106 0.61 -8.70 -8.06
CA MET A 106 1.72 -8.27 -7.21
C MET A 106 1.32 -8.02 -5.74
N LYS A 107 0.03 -7.76 -5.49
CA LYS A 107 -0.53 -7.63 -4.12
C LYS A 107 -0.99 -8.96 -3.54
N SER A 108 -1.13 -10.00 -4.36
CA SER A 108 -1.65 -11.30 -3.94
C SER A 108 -0.66 -12.04 -3.03
N TRP A 109 -1.20 -12.87 -2.14
CA TRP A 109 -0.39 -13.68 -1.23
C TRP A 109 0.56 -14.65 -1.97
N PRO A 110 0.12 -15.45 -2.96
CA PRO A 110 1.01 -16.40 -3.62
C PRO A 110 2.22 -15.74 -4.31
N PHE A 111 2.00 -14.58 -4.93
CA PHE A 111 3.08 -13.83 -5.59
C PHE A 111 4.09 -13.29 -4.58
N LEU A 112 3.61 -12.64 -3.52
CA LEU A 112 4.48 -12.10 -2.47
C LEU A 112 5.20 -13.21 -1.70
N GLU A 113 4.56 -14.37 -1.54
CA GLU A 113 5.19 -15.57 -0.98
C GLU A 113 6.37 -16.06 -1.81
N ALA A 114 6.14 -16.30 -3.10
CA ALA A 114 7.21 -16.69 -4.02
C ALA A 114 8.37 -15.67 -4.00
N PHE A 115 8.03 -14.38 -4.03
CA PHE A 115 9.00 -13.29 -3.98
C PHE A 115 9.90 -13.33 -2.74
N TRP A 116 9.33 -13.43 -1.53
CA TRP A 116 10.14 -13.42 -0.32
C TRP A 116 10.92 -14.72 -0.12
N GLN A 117 10.41 -15.85 -0.60
CA GLN A 117 11.10 -17.15 -0.55
C GLN A 117 12.32 -17.16 -1.48
N GLN A 118 12.13 -16.80 -2.75
CA GLN A 118 13.19 -16.77 -3.76
C GLN A 118 14.37 -15.89 -3.37
N HIS A 119 14.09 -14.78 -2.67
CA HIS A 119 15.11 -13.83 -2.26
C HIS A 119 15.53 -13.95 -0.78
N ASN A 120 15.04 -14.95 -0.05
CA ASN A 120 15.33 -15.18 1.38
C ASN A 120 15.09 -13.93 2.26
N LEU A 121 13.94 -13.26 2.06
CA LEU A 121 13.64 -11.97 2.69
C LEU A 121 12.92 -12.09 4.03
N LYS A 122 12.48 -13.29 4.42
CA LYS A 122 11.66 -13.51 5.63
C LYS A 122 12.23 -12.86 6.90
N PRO A 123 13.52 -13.01 7.26
CA PRO A 123 14.06 -12.34 8.45
C PRO A 123 14.07 -10.82 8.35
N GLN A 124 14.24 -10.27 7.13
CA GLN A 124 14.24 -8.83 6.90
C GLN A 124 12.83 -8.24 7.03
N ILE A 125 11.80 -9.01 6.66
CA ILE A 125 10.40 -8.63 6.76
C ILE A 125 9.93 -8.69 8.21
N MET A 126 10.23 -9.78 8.92
CA MET A 126 9.62 -10.06 10.22
C MET A 126 10.39 -9.52 11.42
N ALA A 127 11.72 -9.49 11.35
CA ALA A 127 12.55 -9.31 12.54
C ALA A 127 13.39 -8.03 12.55
N VAL A 128 13.32 -7.18 11.53
CA VAL A 128 14.07 -5.91 11.52
C VAL A 128 13.27 -4.85 12.28
N LYS A 129 13.90 -4.22 13.28
CA LYS A 129 13.31 -3.11 14.05
C LYS A 129 14.00 -1.76 13.83
N GLY A 130 15.10 -1.75 13.08
CA GLY A 130 15.84 -0.52 12.81
C GLY A 130 16.99 -0.70 11.84
N TRP A 131 17.69 0.40 11.60
CA TRP A 131 18.87 0.45 10.75
C TRP A 131 19.92 1.40 11.33
N ASP A 132 21.14 0.88 11.45
CA ASP A 132 22.30 1.68 11.83
C ASP A 132 22.87 2.38 10.59
N LYS A 133 22.65 3.69 10.53
CA LYS A 133 23.13 4.55 9.45
C LYS A 133 24.66 4.63 9.37
N LYS A 134 25.38 4.50 10.49
CA LYS A 134 26.84 4.67 10.51
C LYS A 134 27.55 3.47 9.91
N ASN A 135 27.08 2.28 10.29
CA ASN A 135 27.69 1.01 9.86
C ASN A 135 26.96 0.35 8.68
N ASN A 136 25.84 0.93 8.24
CA ASN A 136 24.95 0.40 7.20
C ASN A 136 24.49 -1.04 7.51
N ARG A 137 24.01 -1.28 8.74
CA ARG A 137 23.58 -2.60 9.21
C ARG A 137 22.13 -2.58 9.69
N LEU A 138 21.44 -3.70 9.48
CA LEU A 138 20.11 -3.90 10.04
C LEU A 138 20.21 -4.20 11.53
N ILE A 139 19.26 -3.66 12.28
CA ILE A 139 19.09 -3.96 13.70
C ILE A 139 17.93 -4.95 13.79
N TYR A 140 18.27 -6.18 14.13
CA TYR A 140 17.31 -7.26 14.31
C TYR A 140 16.76 -7.25 15.73
N ASP A 141 15.52 -7.72 15.86
CA ASP A 141 14.95 -8.08 17.13
C ASP A 141 15.35 -9.51 17.49
N THR A 142 16.28 -9.65 18.42
CA THR A 142 16.86 -10.94 18.82
C THR A 142 15.85 -11.85 19.50
N ASP A 143 14.77 -11.28 20.03
CA ASP A 143 13.66 -12.01 20.65
C ASP A 143 12.79 -12.71 19.59
N ILE A 144 12.86 -12.25 18.34
CA ILE A 144 12.14 -12.84 17.20
C ILE A 144 13.08 -13.71 16.38
N TYR A 145 14.27 -13.19 16.04
CA TYR A 145 15.22 -13.85 15.15
C TYR A 145 16.65 -13.52 15.53
N ASN A 146 17.47 -14.55 15.69
CA ASN A 146 18.90 -14.39 15.91
C ASN A 146 19.65 -14.45 14.56
N PRO A 147 20.26 -13.33 14.11
CA PRO A 147 20.97 -13.29 12.83
C PRO A 147 22.28 -14.09 12.80
N GLU A 148 22.87 -14.40 13.96
CA GLU A 148 24.11 -15.18 14.05
C GLU A 148 23.83 -16.69 13.91
N THR A 149 22.83 -17.20 14.63
CA THR A 149 22.44 -18.61 14.58
C THR A 149 21.44 -18.93 13.48
N LYS A 150 20.85 -17.89 12.85
CA LYS A 150 19.75 -17.97 11.87
C LYS A 150 18.51 -18.70 12.39
N ALA A 151 18.29 -18.65 13.71
CA ALA A 151 17.17 -19.32 14.36
C ALA A 151 16.08 -18.32 14.75
N TRP A 152 14.83 -18.76 14.62
CA TRP A 152 13.66 -18.07 15.17
C TRP A 152 13.54 -18.38 16.67
N ALA A 153 13.26 -17.36 17.46
CA ALA A 153 13.26 -17.43 18.93
C ALA A 153 11.97 -16.91 19.56
N MET A 154 10.92 -16.74 18.76
CA MET A 154 9.63 -16.20 19.22
C MET A 154 9.01 -17.11 20.27
N GLU A 155 8.58 -16.51 21.39
CA GLU A 155 7.74 -17.20 22.38
C GLU A 155 6.36 -17.42 21.75
N VAL A 156 5.94 -18.68 21.65
CA VAL A 156 4.69 -19.09 21.02
C VAL A 156 3.90 -20.00 21.95
N ASP A 157 2.59 -20.06 21.75
CA ASP A 157 1.70 -20.94 22.51
C ASP A 157 2.01 -22.42 22.25
N GLU A 158 1.56 -23.29 23.17
CA GLU A 158 1.83 -24.73 23.10
C GLU A 158 1.28 -25.34 21.79
N GLY A 159 2.18 -25.82 20.93
CA GLY A 159 1.85 -26.44 19.64
C GLY A 159 2.09 -25.56 18.41
N GLU A 160 2.51 -24.30 18.59
CA GLU A 160 2.90 -23.42 17.49
C GLU A 160 4.42 -23.45 17.22
N GLU A 161 4.80 -23.13 15.99
CA GLU A 161 6.20 -23.00 15.61
C GLU A 161 6.69 -21.56 15.87
N PRO A 162 7.91 -21.37 16.43
CA PRO A 162 8.49 -20.03 16.61
C PRO A 162 8.71 -19.25 15.31
N GLU A 163 8.73 -19.96 14.18
CA GLU A 163 8.92 -19.36 12.88
C GLU A 163 7.60 -18.78 12.34
N PRO A 164 7.55 -17.51 11.92
CA PRO A 164 6.33 -16.90 11.40
C PRO A 164 5.75 -17.67 10.23
N THR A 165 4.44 -17.76 10.18
CA THR A 165 3.74 -18.41 9.07
C THR A 165 3.90 -17.62 7.76
N SER A 166 3.61 -18.28 6.63
CA SER A 166 3.59 -17.61 5.33
C SER A 166 2.59 -16.46 5.29
N TYR A 167 1.42 -16.63 5.93
CA TYR A 167 0.39 -15.60 5.96
C TYR A 167 0.80 -14.36 6.77
N GLU A 168 1.45 -14.55 7.93
CA GLU A 168 1.98 -13.44 8.73
C GLU A 168 3.06 -12.67 7.98
N THR A 169 3.96 -13.40 7.29
CA THR A 169 4.99 -12.79 6.46
C THR A 169 4.38 -11.96 5.33
N TYR A 170 3.34 -12.49 4.67
CA TYR A 170 2.56 -11.74 3.66
C TYR A 170 1.91 -10.49 4.25
N LYS A 171 1.31 -10.58 5.44
CA LYS A 171 0.66 -9.45 6.11
C LYS A 171 1.65 -8.34 6.46
N GLU A 172 2.85 -8.68 6.92
CA GLU A 172 3.89 -7.67 7.18
C GLU A 172 4.47 -7.08 5.89
N LEU A 173 4.76 -7.91 4.87
CA LEU A 173 5.27 -7.44 3.58
C LEU A 173 4.26 -6.52 2.86
N SER A 174 2.97 -6.86 2.90
CA SER A 174 1.91 -6.05 2.28
C SER A 174 1.77 -4.66 2.91
N LYS A 175 2.12 -4.48 4.20
CA LYS A 175 2.18 -3.15 4.84
C LYS A 175 3.34 -2.30 4.35
N MET A 176 4.45 -2.92 3.95
CA MET A 176 5.65 -2.25 3.43
C MET A 176 5.51 -1.89 1.95
N LEU A 177 4.67 -2.62 1.22
CA LEU A 177 4.46 -2.47 -0.22
C LEU A 177 3.32 -1.50 -0.53
N SER A 178 3.52 -0.66 -1.53
CA SER A 178 2.48 0.18 -2.11
C SER A 178 2.56 0.10 -3.63
N ILE A 179 1.48 -0.36 -4.25
CA ILE A 179 1.36 -0.47 -5.70
C ILE A 179 0.08 0.21 -6.16
N SER A 180 0.20 1.12 -7.12
CA SER A 180 -0.91 1.88 -7.67
C SER A 180 -0.76 2.09 -9.17
N HIS A 181 -1.84 1.92 -9.91
CA HIS A 181 -1.93 2.26 -11.33
C HIS A 181 -2.83 3.47 -11.52
N ASP A 182 -2.35 4.49 -12.23
CA ASP A 182 -3.14 5.64 -12.63
C ASP A 182 -3.71 5.41 -14.03
N ALA A 183 -5.00 5.06 -14.10
CA ALA A 183 -5.70 4.78 -15.34
C ALA A 183 -5.71 5.95 -16.35
N LYS A 184 -5.48 7.20 -15.90
CA LYS A 184 -5.40 8.37 -16.80
C LYS A 184 -4.07 8.44 -17.53
N SER A 185 -2.97 8.19 -16.82
CA SER A 185 -1.62 8.22 -17.40
C SER A 185 -1.14 6.85 -17.89
N GLY A 186 -1.83 5.77 -17.50
CA GLY A 186 -1.39 4.38 -17.69
C GLY A 186 -0.16 4.01 -16.84
N MET A 187 0.29 4.91 -15.95
CA MET A 187 1.52 4.71 -15.21
C MET A 187 1.29 3.88 -13.94
N LEU A 188 2.19 2.93 -13.72
CA LEU A 188 2.27 2.11 -12.52
C LEU A 188 3.33 2.70 -11.59
N THR A 189 3.02 2.80 -10.30
CA THR A 189 3.98 3.15 -9.25
C THR A 189 4.14 1.97 -8.32
N ILE A 190 5.39 1.55 -8.10
CA ILE A 190 5.77 0.57 -7.08
C ILE A 190 6.61 1.29 -6.04
N ALA A 191 6.27 1.12 -4.76
CA ALA A 191 7.04 1.65 -3.66
C ALA A 191 7.18 0.65 -2.51
N ILE A 192 8.36 0.67 -1.88
CA ILE A 192 8.67 -0.09 -0.66
C ILE A 192 9.08 0.88 0.44
N GLU A 193 8.49 0.70 1.62
CA GLU A 193 8.93 1.32 2.86
C GLU A 193 9.71 0.32 3.71
N HIS A 194 10.95 0.65 4.05
CA HIS A 194 11.79 -0.21 4.89
C HIS A 194 12.69 0.62 5.82
N TYR A 195 13.18 0.02 6.91
CA TYR A 195 14.09 0.67 7.85
C TYR A 195 15.42 1.09 7.20
N SER A 196 15.87 0.31 6.22
CA SER A 196 17.13 0.51 5.50
C SER A 196 16.88 1.08 4.10
N PRO A 197 17.41 2.28 3.78
CA PRO A 197 17.27 2.90 2.45
C PRO A 197 17.77 2.04 1.29
N PRO A 198 18.96 1.39 1.35
CA PRO A 198 19.43 0.52 0.27
C PRO A 198 18.51 -0.68 0.01
N ILE A 199 17.87 -1.21 1.07
CA ILE A 199 16.97 -2.36 0.94
C ILE A 199 15.65 -1.95 0.30
N ALA A 200 15.08 -0.81 0.70
CA ALA A 200 13.89 -0.26 0.05
C ALA A 200 14.13 -0.09 -1.47
N PHE A 201 15.29 0.47 -1.84
CA PHE A 201 15.70 0.59 -3.24
C PHE A 201 15.82 -0.76 -3.94
N LYS A 202 16.51 -1.72 -3.32
CA LYS A 202 16.73 -3.06 -3.88
C LYS A 202 15.40 -3.78 -4.12
N TRP A 203 14.49 -3.79 -3.15
CA TRP A 203 13.23 -4.53 -3.23
C TRP A 203 12.29 -4.00 -4.31
N VAL A 204 12.25 -2.68 -4.54
CA VAL A 204 11.50 -2.11 -5.68
C VAL A 204 12.03 -2.64 -7.02
N GLY A 205 13.36 -2.72 -7.17
CA GLY A 205 13.99 -3.29 -8.36
C GLY A 205 13.65 -4.76 -8.55
N LEU A 206 13.77 -5.57 -7.49
CA LEU A 206 13.45 -6.99 -7.52
C LEU A 206 11.98 -7.25 -7.86
N LEU A 207 11.04 -6.49 -7.29
CA LEU A 207 9.61 -6.63 -7.61
C LEU A 207 9.31 -6.36 -9.10
N LYS A 208 9.99 -5.36 -9.69
CA LYS A 208 9.89 -5.06 -11.13
C LYS A 208 10.47 -6.19 -11.99
N GLU A 209 11.55 -6.84 -11.54
CA GLU A 209 12.14 -7.99 -12.22
C GLU A 209 11.23 -9.22 -12.14
N GLU A 210 10.68 -9.48 -10.96
CA GLU A 210 9.83 -10.65 -10.70
C GLU A 210 8.54 -10.60 -11.53
N ILE A 211 7.86 -9.45 -11.57
CA ILE A 211 6.62 -9.32 -12.34
C ILE A 211 6.86 -9.40 -13.86
N ASN A 212 7.97 -8.85 -14.37
CA ASN A 212 8.33 -9.01 -15.78
C ASN A 212 8.65 -10.47 -16.10
N SER A 213 9.43 -11.14 -15.24
CA SER A 213 9.80 -12.55 -15.42
C SER A 213 8.58 -13.47 -15.37
N PHE A 214 7.64 -13.21 -14.47
CA PHE A 214 6.38 -13.95 -14.37
C PHE A 214 5.61 -13.91 -15.70
N TYR A 215 5.37 -12.72 -16.26
CA TYR A 215 4.62 -12.56 -17.51
C TYR A 215 5.38 -13.06 -18.74
N GLN A 216 6.71 -12.94 -18.77
CA GLN A 216 7.53 -13.57 -19.81
C GLN A 216 7.32 -15.08 -19.81
N GLN A 217 7.50 -15.72 -18.66
CA GLN A 217 7.39 -17.17 -18.54
C GLN A 217 5.99 -17.67 -18.86
N GLN A 218 4.96 -16.97 -18.40
CA GLN A 218 3.57 -17.29 -18.70
C GLN A 218 3.33 -17.25 -20.22
N ASP A 219 3.64 -16.13 -20.88
CA ASP A 219 3.39 -15.95 -22.30
C ASP A 219 4.22 -16.90 -23.17
N MET A 220 5.47 -17.19 -22.77
CA MET A 220 6.30 -18.20 -23.45
C MET A 220 5.67 -19.60 -23.37
N GLN A 221 5.16 -19.99 -22.20
CA GLN A 221 4.50 -21.29 -22.03
C GLN A 221 3.20 -21.38 -22.84
N GLU A 222 2.41 -20.32 -22.87
CA GLU A 222 1.19 -20.23 -23.68
C GLU A 222 1.50 -20.27 -25.17
N ALA A 223 2.49 -19.50 -25.64
CA ALA A 223 2.93 -19.48 -27.04
C ALA A 223 3.42 -20.86 -27.50
N HIS A 224 4.21 -21.57 -26.69
CA HIS A 224 4.65 -22.93 -27.00
C HIS A 224 3.47 -23.90 -27.14
N LYS A 225 2.51 -23.86 -26.20
CA LYS A 225 1.30 -24.70 -26.26
C LYS A 225 0.48 -24.41 -27.52
N ASN A 226 0.29 -23.13 -27.85
CA ASN A 226 -0.45 -22.70 -29.03
C ASN A 226 0.23 -23.12 -30.33
N ILE A 227 1.55 -22.93 -30.45
CA ILE A 227 2.33 -23.35 -31.63
C ILE A 227 2.21 -24.86 -31.83
N ASN A 228 2.35 -25.65 -30.77
CA ASN A 228 2.24 -27.11 -30.85
C ASN A 228 0.84 -27.56 -31.29
N TYR A 229 -0.22 -26.92 -30.77
CA TYR A 229 -1.59 -27.17 -31.19
C TYR A 229 -1.82 -26.85 -32.67
N LEU A 230 -1.36 -25.68 -33.13
CA LEU A 230 -1.51 -25.24 -34.52
C LEU A 230 -0.75 -26.15 -35.49
N LYS A 231 0.48 -26.58 -35.13
CA LYS A 231 1.24 -27.56 -35.91
C LYS A 231 0.51 -28.88 -36.07
N ALA A 232 -0.13 -29.39 -35.02
CA ALA A 232 -0.94 -30.60 -35.10
C ALA A 232 -2.13 -30.42 -36.05
N LYS A 233 -2.83 -29.27 -35.98
CA LYS A 233 -3.99 -28.99 -36.85
C LYS A 233 -3.65 -28.78 -38.32
N ILE A 234 -2.46 -28.25 -38.63
CA ILE A 234 -1.95 -28.17 -40.01
C ILE A 234 -1.78 -29.57 -40.61
N ALA A 235 -1.29 -30.55 -39.84
CA ALA A 235 -1.10 -31.92 -40.30
C ALA A 235 -2.43 -32.69 -40.50
N GLU A 236 -3.52 -32.24 -39.88
CA GLU A 236 -4.86 -32.84 -40.00
C GLU A 236 -5.68 -32.26 -41.17
N THR A 237 -5.36 -31.06 -41.66
CA THR A 237 -6.14 -30.37 -42.70
C THR A 237 -5.44 -30.38 -44.06
N ASN A 238 -6.19 -30.66 -45.12
CA ASN A 238 -5.71 -30.63 -46.50
C ASN A 238 -6.12 -29.34 -47.24
N ILE A 239 -6.79 -28.41 -46.56
CA ILE A 239 -7.26 -27.16 -47.16
C ILE A 239 -6.15 -26.11 -47.05
N THR A 240 -5.55 -25.74 -48.19
CA THR A 240 -4.43 -24.78 -48.28
C THR A 240 -4.75 -23.44 -47.63
N GLU A 241 -5.98 -22.94 -47.80
CA GLU A 241 -6.43 -21.67 -47.21
C GLU A 241 -6.42 -21.75 -45.67
N MET A 242 -6.83 -22.89 -45.10
CA MET A 242 -6.83 -23.11 -43.65
C MET A 242 -5.40 -23.22 -43.10
N GLN A 243 -4.52 -23.91 -43.82
CA GLN A 243 -3.10 -24.00 -43.47
C GLN A 243 -2.44 -22.61 -43.43
N SER A 244 -2.74 -21.76 -44.41
CA SER A 244 -2.25 -20.37 -44.46
C SER A 244 -2.65 -19.57 -43.21
N VAL A 245 -3.91 -19.68 -42.78
CA VAL A 245 -4.38 -19.05 -41.53
C VAL A 245 -3.60 -19.55 -40.31
N PHE A 246 -3.39 -20.87 -40.21
CA PHE A 246 -2.62 -21.44 -39.10
C PHE A 246 -1.15 -21.03 -39.13
N TYR A 247 -0.50 -20.93 -40.29
CA TYR A 247 0.86 -20.41 -40.39
C TYR A 247 0.96 -18.95 -39.93
N ASN A 248 0.00 -18.10 -40.31
CA ASN A 248 -0.05 -16.71 -39.83
C ASN A 248 -0.24 -16.65 -38.31
N MET A 249 -1.05 -17.55 -37.74
CA MET A 249 -1.20 -17.65 -36.29
C MET A 249 0.11 -18.10 -35.62
N ILE A 250 0.79 -19.11 -36.17
CA ILE A 250 2.11 -19.55 -35.68
C ILE A 250 3.11 -18.38 -35.74
N GLU A 251 3.17 -17.64 -36.84
CA GLU A 251 4.03 -16.46 -36.96
C GLU A 251 3.75 -15.44 -35.85
N SER A 252 2.46 -15.16 -35.58
CA SER A 252 2.06 -14.30 -34.47
C SER A 252 2.52 -14.82 -33.12
N GLN A 253 2.39 -16.13 -32.84
CA GLN A 253 2.86 -16.73 -31.58
C GLN A 253 4.40 -16.73 -31.49
N THR A 254 5.09 -16.94 -32.60
CA THR A 254 6.57 -16.88 -32.67
C THR A 254 7.07 -15.47 -32.41
N LYS A 255 6.39 -14.43 -32.88
CA LYS A 255 6.69 -13.03 -32.53
C LYS A 255 6.55 -12.79 -31.03
N THR A 256 5.47 -13.27 -30.40
CA THR A 256 5.29 -13.20 -28.94
C THR A 256 6.42 -13.91 -28.19
N LEU A 257 6.75 -15.15 -28.60
CA LEU A 257 7.82 -15.94 -27.99
C LEU A 257 9.17 -15.22 -28.09
N MET A 258 9.52 -14.73 -29.28
CA MET A 258 10.75 -13.96 -29.52
C MET A 258 10.83 -12.74 -28.61
N LEU A 259 9.74 -11.96 -28.50
CA LEU A 259 9.71 -10.78 -27.63
C LEU A 259 9.88 -11.17 -26.15
N ALA A 260 9.22 -12.23 -25.69
CA ALA A 260 9.32 -12.68 -24.31
C ALA A 260 10.72 -13.21 -23.95
N GLU A 261 11.43 -13.85 -24.90
CA GLU A 261 12.78 -14.36 -24.69
C GLU A 261 13.86 -13.27 -24.60
N VAL A 262 13.69 -12.14 -25.29
CA VAL A 262 14.74 -11.11 -25.42
C VAL A 262 14.47 -9.85 -24.60
N SER A 263 13.23 -9.60 -24.16
CA SER A 263 12.83 -8.31 -23.60
C SER A 263 12.83 -8.32 -22.07
N GLU A 264 13.90 -7.86 -21.43
CA GLU A 264 13.98 -7.76 -19.95
C GLU A 264 12.85 -6.90 -19.31
N GLN A 265 12.27 -5.99 -20.07
CA GLN A 265 11.16 -5.12 -19.65
C GLN A 265 9.89 -5.45 -20.44
N TYR A 266 9.45 -6.71 -20.31
CA TYR A 266 8.41 -7.32 -21.16
C TYR A 266 7.00 -6.78 -20.94
N LEU A 267 6.57 -6.66 -19.68
CA LEU A 267 5.24 -6.15 -19.32
C LEU A 267 5.30 -4.66 -19.01
N ILE A 268 6.31 -4.26 -18.25
CA ILE A 268 6.45 -2.90 -17.72
C ILE A 268 7.88 -2.40 -17.91
N LYS A 269 7.98 -1.16 -18.40
CA LYS A 269 9.24 -0.44 -18.62
C LYS A 269 9.44 0.69 -17.64
N THR A 270 10.69 0.95 -17.28
CA THR A 270 11.05 1.98 -16.32
C THR A 270 11.01 3.36 -16.98
N ILE A 271 10.23 4.28 -16.40
CA ILE A 271 10.19 5.69 -16.80
C ILE A 271 11.00 6.53 -15.82
N VAL A 272 10.73 6.36 -14.53
CA VAL A 272 11.50 7.01 -13.45
C VAL A 272 12.12 5.91 -12.60
N PRO A 273 13.46 5.73 -12.64
CA PRO A 273 14.12 4.71 -11.85
C PRO A 273 14.04 5.05 -10.36
N ALA A 274 14.01 4.00 -9.53
CA ALA A 274 14.12 4.15 -8.10
C ALA A 274 15.46 4.77 -7.69
N LYS A 275 15.47 5.47 -6.56
CA LYS A 275 16.67 6.00 -5.92
C LYS A 275 16.72 5.61 -4.46
N VAL A 276 17.93 5.49 -3.92
CA VAL A 276 18.13 5.31 -2.49
C VAL A 276 17.64 6.58 -1.76
N PRO A 277 16.64 6.47 -0.87
CA PRO A 277 16.07 7.64 -0.22
C PRO A 277 17.01 8.26 0.81
N GLU A 278 17.23 9.56 0.72
CA GLU A 278 18.07 10.32 1.66
C GLU A 278 17.30 10.76 2.91
N LYS A 279 15.98 10.97 2.78
CA LYS A 279 15.09 11.43 3.83
C LYS A 279 14.12 10.33 4.22
N LYS A 280 13.82 10.25 5.52
CA LYS A 280 12.79 9.34 6.04
C LYS A 280 11.40 9.73 5.53
N SER A 281 10.57 8.74 5.23
CA SER A 281 9.15 8.94 4.89
C SER A 281 8.28 9.00 6.15
N LYS A 282 8.60 8.16 7.15
CA LYS A 282 7.83 8.01 8.41
C LYS A 282 8.75 7.80 9.62
N PRO A 283 8.25 8.04 10.85
CA PRO A 283 7.02 8.76 11.16
C PRO A 283 7.17 10.28 10.94
N LYS A 284 6.05 10.94 10.64
CA LYS A 284 5.90 12.40 10.65
C LYS A 284 5.86 12.89 12.10
N ARG A 285 7.01 12.91 12.78
CA ARG A 285 7.13 13.19 14.23
C ARG A 285 6.41 14.48 14.68
N ALA A 286 6.46 15.53 13.86
CA ALA A 286 5.75 16.78 14.13
C ALA A 286 4.23 16.60 14.31
N LEU A 287 3.61 15.68 13.56
CA LEU A 287 2.18 15.39 13.67
C LEU A 287 1.83 14.82 15.05
N PHE A 288 2.66 13.91 15.58
CA PHE A 288 2.46 13.35 16.93
C PHE A 288 2.56 14.41 18.01
N CYS A 289 3.51 15.35 17.90
CA CYS A 289 3.62 16.46 18.84
C CYS A 289 2.40 17.38 18.80
N VAL A 290 1.93 17.73 17.60
CA VAL A 290 0.72 18.58 17.44
C VAL A 290 -0.51 17.89 18.01
N LEU A 291 -0.71 16.59 17.71
CA LEU A 291 -1.82 15.81 18.25
C LEU A 291 -1.73 15.66 19.77
N GLY A 292 -0.54 15.44 20.32
CA GLY A 292 -0.32 15.33 21.76
C GLY A 292 -0.71 16.62 22.50
N VAL A 293 -0.29 17.78 21.99
CA VAL A 293 -0.68 19.09 22.54
C VAL A 293 -2.18 19.33 22.42
N MET A 294 -2.78 19.02 21.26
CA MET A 294 -4.21 19.20 21.04
C MET A 294 -5.05 18.34 21.99
N LEU A 295 -4.71 17.05 22.14
CA LEU A 295 -5.38 16.13 23.06
C LEU A 295 -5.18 16.53 24.52
N GLY A 296 -3.95 16.90 24.90
CA GLY A 296 -3.64 17.38 26.25
C GLY A 296 -4.41 18.66 26.61
N GLY A 297 -4.49 19.61 25.67
CA GLY A 297 -5.27 20.83 25.81
C GLY A 297 -6.75 20.54 26.03
N MET A 298 -7.36 19.75 25.15
CA MET A 298 -8.77 19.37 25.26
C MET A 298 -9.08 18.62 26.56
N PHE A 299 -8.25 17.64 26.92
CA PHE A 299 -8.39 16.88 28.16
C PHE A 299 -8.28 17.78 29.40
N SER A 300 -7.32 18.71 29.39
CA SER A 300 -7.10 19.61 30.51
C SER A 300 -8.23 20.61 30.73
N ILE A 301 -8.84 21.12 29.65
CA ILE A 301 -10.02 21.99 29.71
C ILE A 301 -11.20 21.20 30.30
N ALA A 302 -11.48 20.01 29.79
CA ALA A 302 -12.55 19.15 30.30
C ALA A 302 -12.34 18.82 31.79
N PHE A 303 -11.11 18.47 32.19
CA PHE A 303 -10.77 18.19 33.57
C PHE A 303 -11.02 19.39 34.50
N VAL A 304 -10.66 20.61 34.09
CA VAL A 304 -10.91 21.82 34.88
C VAL A 304 -12.40 22.11 35.03
N LEU A 305 -13.17 21.98 33.94
CA LEU A 305 -14.62 22.20 33.96
C LEU A 305 -15.33 21.19 34.86
N VAL A 306 -15.06 19.89 34.67
CA VAL A 306 -15.66 18.82 35.50
C VAL A 306 -15.33 19.03 36.97
N ARG A 307 -14.06 19.33 37.29
CA ARG A 307 -13.66 19.59 38.67
C ARG A 307 -14.39 20.80 39.27
N HIS A 308 -14.65 21.85 38.48
CA HIS A 308 -15.38 23.01 38.96
C HIS A 308 -16.85 22.67 39.24
N PHE A 309 -17.54 22.00 38.31
CA PHE A 309 -18.94 21.62 38.51
C PHE A 309 -19.12 20.63 39.67
N VAL A 310 -18.27 19.63 39.81
CA VAL A 310 -18.35 18.68 40.94
C VAL A 310 -18.15 19.38 42.28
N LYS A 311 -17.19 20.31 42.38
CA LYS A 311 -16.93 21.05 43.62
C LYS A 311 -18.05 22.05 43.97
N ASN A 312 -18.81 22.53 42.98
CA ASN A 312 -19.92 23.44 43.21
C ASN A 312 -21.25 22.71 43.53
N ILE A 313 -21.30 21.39 43.32
CA ILE A 313 -22.46 20.54 43.67
C ILE A 313 -22.37 20.04 45.13
N GLU A 314 -21.18 20.00 45.73
CA GLU A 314 -20.95 19.77 47.17
C GLU A 314 -21.06 21.06 47.99
#